data_AF-W6KZY0-F1
#
_entry.id   AF-W6KZY0-F1
#
_cell.length_a   1.000
_cell.length_b   1.000
_cell.length_c   1.000
_cell.angle_alpha   90.00
_cell.angle_beta   90.00
_cell.angle_gamma   90.00
#
_symmetry.space_group_name_H-M   'P 1'
#
loop_
_entity.id
_entity.type
_entity.pdbx_description
1 polymer ?
#
loop_
_entity_poly.entity_id
_entity_poly.type
_entity_poly.pdbx_seq_one_letter_code
_entity_poly.pdbx_strand_id
1 'polypeptide(L)'
;MYPALTDKIESEYPNSVTKAMDGVFRPLLANIILNFDEPKFRKIKIENPVIKQYTEGLSNNFKEYLFDVLKFSESSNEPGVLIFSGDRNTLKEADVIFSAIEKYFERKKLKPLQLHPEEREANPHLNPAKAALTAAQSSSNVCSSSDKSDEVSNNPFIDKDFEAVSDLKETARHTLLHVPRVRNCFFDAKTFSLRQMLHGRVYVCTEKCKNDCLEAHWHLFSGKGLVYAYVAHLSSDAKELLHLGIEYGYQYNSLPGSSNFRKTINFTEKLISFDGKLLINNHPNKPVESCIYCGVPFSKIFL
;
A
#
# COMPACT_ATOMS: atom_id res chain seq x y z
N MET A 1 19.71 -13.46 -14.25
CA MET A 1 19.72 -14.00 -12.87
C MET A 1 21.09 -14.64 -12.69
N TYR A 2 21.87 -14.24 -11.68
CA TYR A 2 23.26 -14.69 -11.54
C TYR A 2 23.31 -16.19 -11.20
N PRO A 3 23.93 -17.06 -12.01
CA PRO A 3 23.94 -18.51 -11.77
C PRO A 3 24.54 -18.89 -10.41
N ALA A 4 25.55 -18.14 -9.95
CA ALA A 4 26.19 -18.32 -8.65
C ALA A 4 25.31 -17.95 -7.43
N LEU A 5 24.22 -17.21 -7.65
CA LEU A 5 23.30 -16.77 -6.60
C LEU A 5 22.25 -17.84 -6.31
N THR A 6 21.81 -18.60 -7.31
CA THR A 6 20.82 -19.68 -7.16
C THR A 6 21.36 -20.84 -6.31
N ASP A 7 22.58 -21.28 -6.56
CA ASP A 7 23.21 -22.39 -5.85
C ASP A 7 23.39 -22.11 -4.34
N LYS A 8 23.60 -20.84 -3.97
CA LYS A 8 23.78 -20.41 -2.57
C LYS A 8 22.48 -20.24 -1.79
N ILE A 9 21.32 -20.23 -2.47
CA ILE A 9 20.05 -19.74 -1.92
C ILE A 9 18.95 -20.80 -1.93
N GLU A 10 19.06 -21.81 -2.78
CA GLU A 10 18.03 -22.84 -2.97
C GLU A 10 17.66 -23.62 -1.70
N SER A 11 18.64 -23.86 -0.82
CA SER A 11 18.50 -24.62 0.43
C SER A 11 17.84 -23.87 1.58
N GLU A 12 17.68 -22.55 1.50
CA GLU A 12 17.21 -21.75 2.62
C GLU A 12 15.68 -21.66 2.71
N TYR A 13 15.19 -21.51 3.95
CA TYR A 13 13.77 -21.33 4.23
C TYR A 13 13.33 -19.88 4.02
N PRO A 14 12.28 -19.61 3.22
CA PRO A 14 11.88 -18.23 2.87
C PRO A 14 11.60 -17.33 4.07
N ASN A 15 11.00 -17.86 5.14
CA ASN A 15 10.67 -17.10 6.34
C ASN A 15 11.91 -16.74 7.16
N SER A 16 12.86 -17.67 7.29
CA SER A 16 14.15 -17.44 7.95
C SER A 16 14.95 -16.37 7.23
N VAL A 17 14.97 -16.40 5.88
CA VAL A 17 15.66 -15.39 5.08
C VAL A 17 15.01 -14.03 5.23
N THR A 18 13.68 -13.93 5.12
CA THR A 18 12.97 -12.65 5.31
C THR A 18 13.28 -12.05 6.68
N LYS A 19 13.19 -12.87 7.74
CA LYS A 19 13.47 -12.46 9.12
C LYS A 19 14.91 -11.94 9.29
N ALA A 20 15.89 -12.61 8.70
CA ALA A 20 17.30 -12.22 8.80
C ALA A 20 17.62 -10.95 7.99
N MET A 21 17.03 -10.82 6.79
CA MET A 21 17.19 -9.64 5.94
C MET A 21 16.65 -8.39 6.63
N ASP A 22 15.41 -8.46 7.13
CA ASP A 22 14.74 -7.32 7.79
C ASP A 22 15.39 -6.97 9.13
N GLY A 23 15.82 -7.97 9.90
CA GLY A 23 16.33 -7.78 11.26
C GLY A 23 17.82 -7.45 11.38
N VAL A 24 18.64 -7.84 10.39
CA VAL A 24 20.12 -7.72 10.48
C VAL A 24 20.70 -7.09 9.24
N PHE A 25 20.56 -7.72 8.07
CA PHE A 25 21.40 -7.37 6.92
C PHE A 25 20.98 -6.05 6.24
N ARG A 26 19.68 -5.77 6.13
CA ARG A 26 19.19 -4.47 5.63
C ARG A 26 19.49 -3.32 6.61
N PRO A 27 19.26 -3.45 7.93
CA PRO A 27 19.71 -2.44 8.90
C PRO A 27 21.22 -2.19 8.87
N LEU A 28 22.05 -3.23 8.77
CA LEU A 28 23.51 -3.08 8.69
C LEU A 28 23.92 -2.30 7.44
N LEU A 29 23.40 -2.69 6.27
CA LEU A 29 23.61 -1.97 5.02
C LEU A 29 23.18 -0.50 5.13
N ALA A 30 21.99 -0.25 5.66
CA ALA A 30 21.44 1.10 5.82
C ALA A 30 22.32 1.97 6.74
N ASN A 31 22.76 1.43 7.87
CA ASN A 31 23.60 2.16 8.83
C ASN A 31 24.92 2.62 8.19
N ILE A 32 25.56 1.77 7.39
CA ILE A 32 26.84 2.10 6.73
C ILE A 32 26.61 3.05 5.54
N ILE A 33 25.52 2.91 4.78
CA ILE A 33 25.21 3.85 3.69
C ILE A 33 24.94 5.26 4.24
N LEU A 34 24.14 5.37 5.30
CA LEU A 34 23.73 6.65 5.89
C LEU A 34 24.87 7.34 6.63
N ASN A 35 25.70 6.56 7.32
CA ASN A 35 26.77 7.07 8.17
C ASN A 35 28.12 6.43 7.78
N PHE A 36 28.50 6.57 6.51
CA PHE A 36 29.65 5.85 5.94
C PHE A 36 30.98 6.13 6.66
N ASP A 37 31.17 7.36 7.13
CA ASP A 37 32.40 7.78 7.80
C ASP A 37 32.39 7.50 9.31
N GLU A 38 31.27 7.03 9.87
CA GLU A 38 31.10 6.78 11.30
C GLU A 38 31.74 5.43 11.71
N PRO A 39 32.80 5.43 12.55
CA PRO A 39 33.53 4.21 12.91
C PRO A 39 32.68 3.17 13.64
N LYS A 40 31.65 3.60 14.37
CA LYS A 40 30.77 2.73 15.15
C LYS A 40 30.07 1.67 14.29
N PHE A 41 29.73 1.97 13.04
CA PHE A 41 29.01 1.03 12.16
C PHE A 41 29.93 0.11 11.37
N ARG A 42 31.26 0.27 11.50
CA ARG A 42 32.26 -0.52 10.78
C ARG A 42 32.67 -1.79 11.52
N LYS A 43 32.21 -2.00 12.76
CA LYS A 43 32.50 -3.19 13.56
C LYS A 43 31.21 -3.82 14.08
N ILE A 44 31.10 -5.14 13.97
CA ILE A 44 29.98 -5.92 14.54
C ILE A 44 30.51 -7.14 15.28
N LYS A 45 29.87 -7.51 16.39
CA LYS A 45 30.17 -8.74 17.12
C LYS A 45 29.23 -9.85 16.66
N ILE A 46 29.76 -10.97 16.20
CA ILE A 46 28.96 -12.12 15.74
C ILE A 46 28.09 -12.68 16.87
N GLU A 47 28.61 -12.66 18.10
CA GLU A 47 27.88 -13.13 19.29
C GLU A 47 26.78 -12.17 19.77
N ASN A 48 26.51 -11.08 19.03
CA ASN A 48 25.42 -10.19 19.38
C ASN A 48 24.09 -10.98 19.43
N PRO A 49 23.34 -10.93 20.55
CA PRO A 49 22.14 -11.73 20.74
C PRO A 49 21.06 -11.41 19.69
N VAL A 50 21.01 -10.16 19.20
CA VAL A 50 20.11 -9.74 18.13
C VAL A 50 20.48 -10.43 16.82
N ILE A 51 21.76 -10.42 16.44
CA ILE A 51 22.23 -11.09 15.22
C ILE A 51 21.92 -12.59 15.30
N LYS A 52 22.21 -13.22 16.44
CA LYS A 52 21.94 -14.64 16.66
C LYS A 52 20.45 -14.98 16.54
N GLN A 53 19.57 -14.19 17.15
CA GLN A 53 18.11 -14.38 17.13
C GLN A 53 17.51 -14.27 15.72
N TYR A 54 17.97 -13.32 14.92
CA TYR A 54 17.45 -13.08 13.58
C TYR A 54 18.07 -14.00 12.52
N THR A 55 19.24 -14.58 12.77
CA THR A 55 19.95 -15.48 11.84
C THR A 55 19.88 -16.97 12.20
N GLU A 56 19.21 -17.34 13.30
CA GLU A 56 19.12 -18.72 13.82
C GLU A 56 18.65 -19.74 12.78
N GLY A 57 17.71 -19.36 11.91
CA GLY A 57 17.13 -20.25 10.89
C GLY A 57 17.87 -20.30 9.55
N LEU A 58 19.06 -19.72 9.44
CA LEU A 58 19.88 -19.73 8.23
C LEU A 58 21.03 -20.73 8.32
N SER A 59 21.46 -21.29 7.18
CA SER A 59 22.72 -22.05 7.13
C SER A 59 23.93 -21.13 7.40
N ASN A 60 25.00 -21.68 7.96
CA ASN A 60 26.23 -20.91 8.24
C ASN A 60 26.85 -20.37 6.95
N ASN A 61 26.90 -21.20 5.90
CA ASN A 61 27.40 -20.79 4.58
C ASN A 61 26.63 -19.60 4.01
N PHE A 62 25.31 -19.57 4.20
CA PHE A 62 24.48 -18.46 3.73
C PHE A 62 24.65 -17.20 4.59
N LYS A 63 24.79 -17.33 5.91
CA LYS A 63 25.12 -16.20 6.79
C LYS A 63 26.45 -15.56 6.42
N GLU A 64 27.50 -16.38 6.24
CA GLU A 64 28.83 -15.92 5.81
C GLU A 64 28.74 -15.19 4.48
N TYR A 65 28.02 -15.77 3.51
CA TYR A 65 27.78 -15.12 2.22
C TYR A 65 27.11 -13.75 2.36
N LEU A 66 26.10 -13.58 3.23
CA LEU A 66 25.43 -12.30 3.42
C LEU A 66 26.35 -11.25 4.06
N PHE A 67 27.25 -11.64 4.97
CA PHE A 67 28.27 -10.74 5.52
C PHE A 67 29.35 -10.39 4.48
N ASP A 68 29.78 -11.36 3.67
CA ASP A 68 30.74 -11.15 2.58
C ASP A 68 30.20 -10.18 1.52
N VAL A 69 28.91 -10.28 1.19
CA VAL A 69 28.23 -9.35 0.28
C VAL A 69 28.34 -7.91 0.80
N LEU A 70 28.25 -7.73 2.12
CA LEU A 70 28.46 -6.43 2.78
C LEU A 70 29.94 -6.07 3.01
N LYS A 71 30.90 -6.91 2.59
CA LYS A 71 32.34 -6.73 2.86
C LYS A 71 32.67 -6.68 4.36
N PHE A 72 31.92 -7.43 5.16
CA PHE A 72 32.30 -7.73 6.54
C PHE A 72 33.14 -9.00 6.58
N SER A 73 34.35 -8.90 7.10
CA SER A 73 35.26 -10.03 7.29
C SER A 73 35.74 -10.10 8.73
N GLU A 74 36.10 -11.28 9.21
CA GLU A 74 36.59 -11.45 10.58
C GLU A 74 37.89 -10.67 10.82
N SER A 75 37.96 -10.02 11.98
CA SER A 75 39.13 -9.27 12.43
C SER A 75 40.25 -10.23 12.81
N SER A 76 41.43 -10.03 12.24
CA SER A 76 42.63 -10.77 12.65
C SER A 76 43.07 -10.49 14.10
N ASN A 77 42.62 -9.37 14.68
CA ASN A 77 43.03 -8.89 16.00
C ASN A 77 41.99 -9.15 17.10
N GLU A 78 40.72 -9.35 16.74
CA GLU A 78 39.59 -9.48 17.66
C GLU A 78 38.69 -10.65 17.20
N PRO A 79 38.87 -11.87 17.74
CA PRO A 79 38.05 -13.03 17.36
C PRO A 79 36.55 -12.76 17.59
N GLY A 80 35.70 -13.19 16.66
CA GLY A 80 34.25 -12.96 16.75
C GLY A 80 33.79 -11.53 16.43
N VAL A 81 34.70 -10.66 15.97
CA VAL A 81 34.38 -9.31 15.48
C VAL A 81 34.54 -9.27 13.97
N LEU A 82 33.49 -8.90 13.25
CA LEU A 82 33.57 -8.62 11.82
C LEU A 82 33.81 -7.13 11.60
N ILE A 83 34.71 -6.81 10.67
CA ILE A 83 35.08 -5.45 10.28
C ILE A 83 34.65 -5.21 8.84
N PHE A 84 33.99 -4.08 8.61
CA PHE A 84 33.64 -3.59 7.29
C PHE A 84 34.89 -3.06 6.57
N SER A 85 35.21 -3.64 5.42
CA SER A 85 36.34 -3.25 4.56
C SER A 85 35.91 -2.71 3.18
N GLY A 86 34.60 -2.53 2.96
CA GLY A 86 34.06 -2.09 1.68
C GLY A 86 34.13 -0.59 1.43
N ASP A 87 33.76 -0.22 0.21
CA ASP A 87 33.55 1.16 -0.23
C ASP A 87 32.09 1.44 -0.64
N ARG A 88 31.78 2.69 -1.01
CA ARG A 88 30.43 3.08 -1.42
C ARG A 88 29.91 2.32 -2.65
N ASN A 89 30.78 1.84 -3.54
CA ASN A 89 30.38 1.04 -4.70
C ASN A 89 30.02 -0.38 -4.28
N THR A 90 30.81 -1.00 -3.40
CA THR A 90 30.49 -2.33 -2.85
C THR A 90 29.16 -2.36 -2.09
N LEU A 91 28.77 -1.25 -1.43
CA LEU A 91 27.47 -1.14 -0.77
C LEU A 91 26.30 -1.05 -1.76
N LYS A 92 26.49 -0.41 -2.92
CA LYS A 92 25.48 -0.40 -4.00
C LYS A 92 25.31 -1.80 -4.59
N GLU A 93 26.42 -2.52 -4.78
CA GLU A 93 26.38 -3.92 -5.23
C GLU A 93 25.67 -4.81 -4.20
N ALA A 94 25.96 -4.63 -2.91
CA ALA A 94 25.28 -5.33 -1.83
C ALA A 94 23.77 -5.09 -1.84
N ASP A 95 23.33 -3.84 -2.04
CA ASP A 95 21.91 -3.49 -2.15
C ASP A 95 21.21 -4.19 -3.32
N VAL A 96 21.88 -4.24 -4.49
CA VAL A 96 21.37 -4.96 -5.67
C VAL A 96 21.26 -6.47 -5.41
N ILE A 97 22.29 -7.05 -4.79
CA ILE A 97 22.32 -8.48 -4.45
C ILE A 97 21.21 -8.81 -3.45
N PHE A 98 21.11 -8.08 -2.35
CA PHE A 98 20.06 -8.27 -1.35
C PHE A 98 18.65 -8.15 -1.93
N SER A 99 18.43 -7.17 -2.81
CA SER A 99 17.16 -7.01 -3.53
C SER A 99 16.85 -8.21 -4.44
N ALA A 100 17.87 -8.84 -5.02
CA ALA A 100 17.70 -10.05 -5.82
C ALA A 100 17.37 -11.28 -4.95
N ILE A 101 17.99 -11.41 -3.77
CA ILE A 101 17.69 -12.46 -2.78
C ILE A 101 16.24 -12.36 -2.31
N GLU A 102 15.78 -11.17 -1.94
CA GLU A 102 14.40 -10.94 -1.49
C GLU A 102 13.39 -11.27 -2.57
N LYS A 103 13.60 -10.76 -3.79
CA LYS A 103 12.76 -11.09 -4.96
C LYS A 103 12.70 -12.58 -5.25
N TYR A 104 13.81 -13.31 -5.04
CA TYR A 104 13.83 -14.76 -5.20
C TYR A 104 12.89 -15.46 -4.21
N PHE A 105 12.97 -15.11 -2.93
CA PHE A 105 12.13 -15.73 -1.90
C PHE A 105 10.67 -15.27 -1.92
N GLU A 106 10.39 -14.03 -2.33
CA GLU A 106 9.02 -13.59 -2.59
C GLU A 106 8.35 -14.44 -3.68
N ARG A 107 9.07 -14.74 -4.77
CA ARG A 107 8.57 -15.62 -5.83
C ARG A 107 8.40 -17.06 -5.36
N LYS A 108 9.27 -17.56 -4.46
CA LYS A 108 9.18 -18.91 -3.87
C LYS A 108 7.97 -19.04 -2.92
N LYS A 109 7.60 -17.96 -2.21
CA LYS A 109 6.38 -17.89 -1.36
C LYS A 109 5.07 -17.92 -2.18
N LEU A 110 5.10 -17.47 -3.43
CA LEU A 110 3.93 -17.34 -4.31
C LEU A 110 3.63 -18.58 -5.18
N LYS A 111 4.30 -19.74 -4.97
CA LYS A 111 3.90 -20.97 -5.68
C LYS A 111 2.51 -21.43 -5.19
N PRO A 112 1.48 -21.46 -6.05
CA PRO A 112 0.15 -21.92 -5.64
C PRO A 112 0.20 -23.40 -5.28
N LEU A 113 -0.47 -23.77 -4.19
CA LEU A 113 -0.93 -25.14 -3.95
C LEU A 113 -1.69 -25.59 -5.20
N GLN A 114 -1.15 -26.55 -5.95
CA GLN A 114 -1.89 -27.24 -7.00
C GLN A 114 -2.99 -28.05 -6.33
N LEU A 115 -4.20 -27.48 -6.28
CA LEU A 115 -5.41 -28.23 -6.00
C LEU A 115 -5.89 -28.82 -7.32
N HIS A 116 -5.98 -30.15 -7.37
CA HIS A 116 -6.56 -30.91 -8.47
C HIS A 116 -8.01 -30.46 -8.72
N PRO A 117 -8.46 -30.37 -9.99
CA PRO A 117 -9.84 -30.07 -10.30
C PRO A 117 -10.67 -31.35 -10.19
N GLU A 118 -11.59 -31.41 -9.22
CA GLU A 118 -12.75 -32.28 -9.33
C GLU A 118 -13.82 -31.57 -10.15
N GLU A 119 -14.17 -32.21 -11.26
CA GLU A 119 -15.26 -31.84 -12.16
C GLU A 119 -16.59 -31.91 -11.42
N ARG A 120 -17.30 -30.78 -11.32
CA ARG A 120 -18.75 -30.78 -11.19
C ARG A 120 -19.35 -29.80 -12.19
N GLU A 121 -19.99 -30.40 -13.20
CA GLU A 121 -20.92 -29.73 -14.08
C GLU A 121 -22.08 -29.13 -13.28
N ALA A 122 -22.31 -27.83 -13.47
CA ALA A 122 -23.63 -27.21 -13.30
C ALA A 122 -23.76 -26.10 -14.35
N ASN A 123 -24.77 -26.25 -15.20
CA ASN A 123 -25.10 -25.43 -16.37
C ASN A 123 -25.50 -23.97 -16.02
N PRO A 124 -25.52 -23.07 -17.03
CA PRO A 124 -25.04 -21.70 -16.89
C PRO A 124 -26.17 -20.69 -16.65
N HIS A 125 -25.93 -19.75 -15.74
CA HIS A 125 -26.62 -18.47 -15.73
C HIS A 125 -25.61 -17.34 -15.89
N LEU A 126 -25.82 -16.55 -16.95
CA LEU A 126 -25.00 -15.45 -17.42
C LEU A 126 -24.58 -14.51 -16.28
N ASN A 127 -23.28 -14.28 -16.18
CA ASN A 127 -22.69 -13.26 -15.33
C ASN A 127 -22.08 -12.17 -16.23
N PRO A 128 -22.68 -10.97 -16.36
CA PRO A 128 -22.22 -9.92 -17.26
C PRO A 128 -21.11 -9.06 -16.63
N ALA A 129 -20.06 -9.71 -16.10
CA ALA A 129 -18.99 -9.02 -15.37
C ALA A 129 -17.58 -9.32 -15.91
N LYS A 130 -17.46 -9.68 -17.19
CA LYS A 130 -16.17 -9.84 -17.88
C LYS A 130 -16.05 -9.18 -19.25
N ALA A 131 -16.99 -8.31 -19.63
CA ALA A 131 -16.93 -7.59 -20.91
C ALA A 131 -16.43 -6.13 -20.82
N ALA A 132 -16.20 -5.56 -19.63
CA ALA A 132 -15.99 -4.12 -19.49
C ALA A 132 -14.52 -3.63 -19.43
N LEU A 133 -13.50 -4.50 -19.54
CA LEU A 133 -12.09 -4.09 -19.40
C LEU A 133 -11.17 -4.49 -20.56
N THR A 134 -11.71 -5.03 -21.66
CA THR A 134 -10.93 -5.44 -22.84
C THR A 134 -11.46 -4.90 -24.17
N ALA A 135 -12.25 -3.83 -24.15
CA ALA A 135 -12.76 -3.17 -25.37
C ALA A 135 -12.34 -1.70 -25.54
N ALA A 136 -11.26 -1.25 -24.87
CA ALA A 136 -10.76 0.13 -24.97
C ALA A 136 -9.43 0.27 -25.72
N GLN A 137 -9.02 -0.73 -26.51
CA GLN A 137 -7.90 -0.64 -27.44
C GLN A 137 -8.14 -1.51 -28.66
N SER A 138 -9.08 -1.12 -29.54
CA SER A 138 -9.15 -1.57 -30.95
C SER A 138 -10.42 -1.01 -31.59
N SER A 139 -10.35 0.16 -32.22
CA SER A 139 -11.12 0.53 -33.43
C SER A 139 -11.12 2.05 -33.66
N SER A 140 -9.97 2.57 -34.06
CA SER A 140 -9.92 3.72 -34.96
C SER A 140 -10.33 3.25 -36.35
N ASN A 141 -11.54 3.59 -36.82
CA ASN A 141 -11.77 4.13 -38.16
C ASN A 141 -13.26 4.39 -38.47
N VAL A 142 -13.53 5.67 -38.79
CA VAL A 142 -14.35 6.17 -39.90
C VAL A 142 -15.84 5.82 -39.91
N CYS A 143 -16.69 6.78 -39.50
CA CYS A 143 -17.56 7.51 -40.45
C CYS A 143 -18.32 8.66 -39.75
N SER A 144 -18.37 9.78 -40.46
CA SER A 144 -18.96 11.09 -40.15
C SER A 144 -20.48 11.11 -40.03
N SER A 145 -21.02 11.93 -39.12
CA SER A 145 -21.88 13.09 -39.45
C SER A 145 -22.47 13.74 -38.19
N SER A 146 -22.19 15.05 -38.03
CA SER A 146 -22.96 16.10 -37.35
C SER A 146 -24.00 15.70 -36.29
N ASP A 147 -23.75 16.04 -35.03
CA ASP A 147 -24.46 17.16 -34.40
C ASP A 147 -23.79 17.56 -33.08
N LYS A 148 -23.90 18.85 -32.76
CA LYS A 148 -23.31 19.50 -31.60
C LYS A 148 -23.82 18.85 -30.31
N SER A 149 -23.00 18.04 -29.67
CA SER A 149 -23.14 17.74 -28.24
C SER A 149 -21.84 18.13 -27.57
N ASP A 150 -21.95 19.04 -26.62
CA ASP A 150 -20.87 19.45 -25.72
C ASP A 150 -19.99 18.24 -25.38
N GLU A 151 -18.69 18.37 -25.61
CA GLU A 151 -17.70 17.47 -25.03
C GLU A 151 -17.87 17.56 -23.51
N VAL A 152 -18.71 16.68 -22.96
CA VAL A 152 -18.78 16.43 -21.53
C VAL A 152 -17.41 15.89 -21.18
N SER A 153 -16.53 16.79 -20.74
CA SER A 153 -15.25 16.42 -20.19
C SER A 153 -15.55 15.34 -19.15
N ASN A 154 -14.94 14.17 -19.28
CA ASN A 154 -14.99 13.11 -18.28
C ASN A 154 -14.17 13.54 -17.05
N ASN A 155 -14.48 14.72 -16.48
CA ASN A 155 -13.98 15.15 -15.19
C ASN A 155 -14.87 14.50 -14.12
N PRO A 156 -14.33 13.56 -13.32
CA PRO A 156 -15.07 12.90 -12.26
C PRO A 156 -15.45 13.81 -11.07
N PHE A 157 -15.01 15.07 -11.10
CA PHE A 157 -15.33 16.11 -10.14
C PHE A 157 -16.13 17.18 -10.86
N ILE A 158 -17.45 17.01 -10.89
CA ILE A 158 -18.36 17.98 -11.48
C ILE A 158 -18.71 19.01 -10.42
N ASP A 159 -18.28 20.25 -10.60
CA ASP A 159 -18.49 21.33 -9.62
C ASP A 159 -19.96 21.53 -9.25
N LYS A 160 -20.87 21.29 -10.21
CA LYS A 160 -22.33 21.32 -9.99
C LYS A 160 -22.79 20.38 -8.87
N ASP A 161 -22.17 19.21 -8.71
CA ASP A 161 -22.54 18.24 -7.66
C ASP A 161 -22.14 18.74 -6.26
N PHE A 162 -21.11 19.59 -6.17
CA PHE A 162 -20.66 20.20 -4.91
C PHE A 162 -21.46 21.47 -4.58
N GLU A 163 -21.79 22.25 -5.61
CA GLU A 163 -22.59 23.47 -5.47
C GLU A 163 -24.02 23.17 -5.03
N ALA A 164 -24.64 22.13 -5.61
CA ALA A 164 -26.02 21.73 -5.36
C ALA A 164 -26.33 21.36 -3.89
N VAL A 165 -25.31 21.06 -3.09
CA VAL A 165 -25.44 20.56 -1.71
C VAL A 165 -24.68 21.44 -0.71
N SER A 166 -24.28 22.63 -1.15
CA SER A 166 -23.46 23.55 -0.35
C SER A 166 -24.15 24.00 0.94
N ASP A 167 -25.47 24.15 0.90
CA ASP A 167 -26.37 24.48 2.01
C ASP A 167 -26.53 23.33 3.01
N LEU A 168 -26.40 22.07 2.56
CA LEU A 168 -26.54 20.87 3.39
C LEU A 168 -25.26 20.50 4.15
N LYS A 169 -24.14 21.19 3.93
CA LYS A 169 -22.84 20.86 4.54
C LYS A 169 -22.91 20.80 6.06
N GLU A 170 -23.47 21.81 6.72
CA GLU A 170 -23.53 21.83 8.19
C GLU A 170 -24.47 20.77 8.76
N THR A 171 -25.59 20.49 8.08
CA THR A 171 -26.48 19.37 8.43
C THR A 171 -25.73 18.05 8.34
N ALA A 172 -24.98 17.82 7.26
CA ALA A 172 -24.16 16.63 7.11
C ALA A 172 -23.09 16.50 8.22
N ARG A 173 -22.38 17.59 8.57
CA ARG A 173 -21.41 17.58 9.67
C ARG A 173 -22.08 17.20 10.99
N HIS A 174 -23.23 17.81 11.28
CA HIS A 174 -23.99 17.54 12.48
C HIS A 174 -24.40 16.06 12.54
N THR A 175 -24.96 15.51 11.47
CA THR A 175 -25.33 14.10 11.36
C THR A 175 -24.14 13.19 11.64
N LEU A 176 -23.00 13.41 10.99
CA LEU A 176 -21.79 12.58 11.16
C LEU A 176 -21.22 12.65 12.59
N LEU A 177 -21.27 13.81 13.25
CA LEU A 177 -20.85 13.97 14.65
C LEU A 177 -21.78 13.26 15.64
N HIS A 178 -23.06 13.11 15.30
CA HIS A 178 -24.07 12.46 16.16
C HIS A 178 -24.14 10.95 15.99
N VAL A 179 -23.50 10.39 14.94
CA VAL A 179 -23.34 8.94 14.80
C VAL A 179 -22.13 8.50 15.64
N PRO A 180 -22.31 7.74 16.75
CA PRO A 180 -21.23 7.47 17.71
C PRO A 180 -19.99 6.80 17.10
N ARG A 181 -20.19 5.91 16.12
CA ARG A 181 -19.11 5.17 15.46
C ARG A 181 -18.29 6.01 14.50
N VAL A 182 -18.90 7.06 13.95
CA VAL A 182 -18.28 7.98 12.98
C VAL A 182 -17.68 9.20 13.69
N ARG A 183 -18.30 9.63 14.80
CA ARG A 183 -17.88 10.80 15.56
C ARG A 183 -16.37 10.87 15.79
N ASN A 184 -15.76 9.77 16.23
CA ASN A 184 -14.33 9.77 16.56
C ASN A 184 -13.42 9.90 15.33
N CYS A 185 -13.81 9.35 14.18
CA CYS A 185 -13.02 9.51 12.95
C CYS A 185 -13.36 10.80 12.19
N PHE A 186 -14.43 11.50 12.57
CA PHE A 186 -14.87 12.75 11.95
C PHE A 186 -14.53 14.00 12.76
N PHE A 187 -14.42 13.91 14.09
CA PHE A 187 -14.23 15.07 14.98
C PHE A 187 -13.01 15.94 14.60
N ASP A 188 -11.88 15.32 14.27
CA ASP A 188 -10.65 16.00 13.84
C ASP A 188 -10.45 15.98 12.31
N ALA A 189 -11.55 15.92 11.54
CA ALA A 189 -11.50 15.96 10.09
C ALA A 189 -10.85 17.27 9.60
N LYS A 190 -9.73 17.17 8.86
CA LYS A 190 -9.02 18.35 8.32
C LYS A 190 -9.62 18.86 7.03
N THR A 191 -10.10 17.96 6.21
CA THR A 191 -10.75 18.28 4.92
C THR A 191 -12.08 17.57 4.91
N PHE A 192 -13.13 18.30 4.54
CA PHE A 192 -14.50 17.78 4.43
C PHE A 192 -15.09 18.27 3.12
N SER A 193 -15.61 17.34 2.33
CA SER A 193 -16.35 17.62 1.11
C SER A 193 -17.66 16.89 1.12
N LEU A 194 -18.69 17.54 0.59
CA LEU A 194 -20.01 16.97 0.38
C LEU A 194 -20.37 17.18 -1.09
N ARG A 195 -20.90 16.15 -1.74
CA ARG A 195 -21.39 16.22 -3.11
C ARG A 195 -22.64 15.37 -3.30
N GLN A 196 -23.45 15.73 -4.29
CA GLN A 196 -24.52 14.88 -4.77
C GLN A 196 -23.97 13.76 -5.68
N MET A 197 -24.59 12.59 -5.68
CA MET A 197 -24.13 11.44 -6.49
C MET A 197 -24.72 11.39 -7.92
N LEU A 198 -25.37 12.46 -8.40
CA LEU A 198 -26.13 12.47 -9.65
C LEU A 198 -25.32 12.09 -10.90
N HIS A 199 -24.10 12.62 -11.04
CA HIS A 199 -23.27 12.39 -12.23
C HIS A 199 -22.19 11.33 -12.03
N GLY A 200 -22.26 10.61 -10.91
CA GLY A 200 -21.48 9.41 -10.63
C GLY A 200 -20.05 9.67 -10.12
N ARG A 201 -19.78 9.03 -8.98
CA ARG A 201 -18.63 8.12 -8.77
C ARG A 201 -18.96 7.22 -7.59
N VAL A 202 -19.61 6.09 -7.86
CA VAL A 202 -19.87 5.00 -6.91
C VAL A 202 -18.58 4.20 -6.71
N TYR A 203 -17.53 4.79 -6.11
CA TYR A 203 -16.28 4.03 -5.99
C TYR A 203 -16.43 2.84 -5.04
N VAL A 204 -17.38 2.91 -4.10
CA VAL A 204 -17.48 1.91 -3.03
C VAL A 204 -18.89 1.79 -2.43
N CYS A 205 -19.95 2.09 -3.18
CA CYS A 205 -21.28 1.78 -2.66
C CYS A 205 -21.51 0.26 -2.76
N THR A 206 -21.17 -0.46 -1.70
CA THR A 206 -21.48 -1.90 -1.59
C THR A 206 -22.98 -2.15 -1.45
N GLU A 207 -23.76 -1.11 -1.13
CA GLU A 207 -25.18 -1.24 -0.75
C GLU A 207 -26.18 -0.65 -1.76
N LYS A 208 -25.77 -0.36 -3.00
CA LYS A 208 -26.65 0.15 -4.09
C LYS A 208 -27.53 1.36 -3.70
N CYS A 209 -26.93 2.39 -3.09
CA CYS A 209 -27.60 3.66 -2.81
C CYS A 209 -28.24 4.28 -4.05
N LYS A 210 -29.30 5.06 -3.82
CA LYS A 210 -29.98 5.82 -4.87
C LYS A 210 -29.08 6.96 -5.37
N ASN A 211 -29.30 7.40 -6.60
CA ASN A 211 -28.49 8.42 -7.26
C ASN A 211 -28.64 9.83 -6.64
N ASP A 212 -29.67 10.06 -5.84
CA ASP A 212 -29.91 11.32 -5.12
C ASP A 212 -29.22 11.37 -3.74
N CYS A 213 -28.53 10.30 -3.33
CA CYS A 213 -27.78 10.27 -2.09
C CYS A 213 -26.62 11.28 -2.11
N LEU A 214 -26.20 11.68 -0.91
CA LEU A 214 -25.06 12.58 -0.73
C LEU A 214 -23.83 11.77 -0.35
N GLU A 215 -22.69 12.09 -0.95
CA GLU A 215 -21.40 11.51 -0.59
C GLU A 215 -20.61 12.53 0.25
N ALA A 216 -20.39 12.18 1.51
CA ALA A 216 -19.52 12.90 2.42
C ALA A 216 -18.14 12.23 2.44
N HIS A 217 -17.10 13.01 2.19
CA HIS A 217 -15.71 12.53 2.21
C HIS A 217 -14.87 13.43 3.11
N TRP A 218 -13.99 12.81 3.89
CA TRP A 218 -13.05 13.54 4.73
C TRP A 218 -11.74 12.80 4.95
N HIS A 219 -10.75 13.54 5.45
CA HIS A 219 -9.47 12.99 5.89
C HIS A 219 -9.24 13.22 7.38
N LEU A 220 -8.72 12.19 8.05
CA LEU A 220 -8.24 12.22 9.42
C LEU A 220 -6.73 12.02 9.45
N PHE A 221 -6.04 12.82 10.26
CA PHE A 221 -4.60 12.75 10.45
C PHE A 221 -4.32 12.21 11.84
N SER A 222 -3.80 10.98 11.93
CA SER A 222 -3.48 10.38 13.24
C SER A 222 -2.10 10.76 13.76
N GLY A 223 -1.43 11.74 13.12
CA GLY A 223 -0.01 12.01 13.32
C GLY A 223 0.89 10.91 12.76
N LYS A 224 2.22 11.08 12.84
CA LYS A 224 3.24 10.13 12.33
C LYS A 224 3.20 9.88 10.82
N GLY A 225 2.71 10.83 10.02
CA GLY A 225 2.67 10.70 8.57
C GLY A 225 1.60 9.73 8.05
N LEU A 226 0.54 9.51 8.84
CA LEU A 226 -0.61 8.69 8.49
C LEU A 226 -1.84 9.56 8.18
N VAL A 227 -2.53 9.21 7.09
CA VAL A 227 -3.78 9.82 6.66
C VAL A 227 -4.80 8.72 6.45
N TYR A 228 -5.97 8.88 7.04
CA TYR A 228 -7.12 8.02 6.78
C TYR A 228 -8.14 8.81 5.98
N ALA A 229 -8.56 8.26 4.84
CA ALA A 229 -9.63 8.80 4.03
C ALA A 229 -10.90 7.98 4.26
N TYR A 230 -11.97 8.70 4.56
CA TYR A 230 -13.28 8.13 4.83
C TYR A 230 -14.28 8.61 3.81
N VAL A 231 -15.30 7.78 3.57
CA VAL A 231 -16.48 8.16 2.79
C VAL A 231 -17.73 7.64 3.50
N ALA A 232 -18.79 8.42 3.44
CA ALA A 232 -20.11 8.09 3.97
C ALA A 232 -21.18 8.50 2.96
N HIS A 233 -22.22 7.69 2.85
CA HIS A 233 -23.42 8.06 2.10
C HIS A 233 -24.51 8.52 3.05
N LEU A 234 -25.06 9.68 2.80
CA LEU A 234 -26.16 10.28 3.56
C LEU A 234 -27.44 10.30 2.73
N SER A 235 -28.58 10.42 3.41
CA SER A 235 -29.85 10.77 2.79
C SER A 235 -29.74 12.07 1.99
N SER A 236 -30.63 12.27 1.01
CA SER A 236 -30.65 13.47 0.17
C SER A 236 -30.85 14.77 0.94
N ASP A 237 -31.37 14.72 2.18
CA ASP A 237 -31.49 15.85 3.10
C ASP A 237 -30.38 15.94 4.16
N ALA A 238 -29.35 15.09 4.05
CA ALA A 238 -28.19 15.00 4.94
C ALA A 238 -28.47 14.63 6.41
N LYS A 239 -29.70 14.23 6.78
CA LYS A 239 -30.09 13.96 8.18
C LYS A 239 -29.82 12.54 8.64
N GLU A 240 -29.61 11.61 7.72
CA GLU A 240 -29.42 10.20 8.02
C GLU A 240 -28.14 9.67 7.39
N LEU A 241 -27.35 8.92 8.16
CA LEU A 241 -26.24 8.12 7.62
C LEU A 241 -26.79 6.80 7.10
N LEU A 242 -26.67 6.57 5.80
CA LEU A 242 -27.11 5.33 5.15
C LEU A 242 -26.08 4.22 5.35
N HIS A 243 -24.81 4.47 4.99
CA HIS A 243 -23.70 3.56 5.29
C HIS A 243 -22.33 4.24 5.16
N LEU A 244 -21.31 3.49 5.57
CA LEU A 244 -19.90 3.84 5.44
C LEU A 244 -19.27 3.07 4.28
N GLY A 245 -18.46 3.75 3.47
CA GLY A 245 -17.62 3.07 2.48
C GLY A 245 -16.32 2.56 3.07
N ILE A 246 -15.41 2.12 2.20
CA ILE A 246 -14.09 1.63 2.61
C ILE A 246 -13.27 2.77 3.22
N GLU A 247 -12.74 2.56 4.42
CA GLU A 247 -11.67 3.37 4.96
C GLU A 247 -10.37 3.03 4.23
N TYR A 248 -9.72 4.04 3.65
CA TYR A 248 -8.38 3.89 3.07
C TYR A 248 -7.35 4.57 3.98
N GLY A 249 -6.33 3.81 4.39
CA GLY A 249 -5.19 4.35 5.12
C GLY A 249 -3.99 4.54 4.21
N TYR A 250 -3.40 5.73 4.31
CA TYR A 250 -2.23 6.16 3.58
C TYR A 250 -1.08 6.50 4.52
N GLN A 251 0.13 6.12 4.11
CA GLN A 251 1.35 6.42 4.85
C GLN A 251 2.41 6.95 3.91
N TYR A 252 3.03 8.08 4.26
CA TYR A 252 4.25 8.47 3.57
C TYR A 252 5.40 7.58 4.01
N ASN A 253 5.94 6.81 3.07
CA ASN A 253 7.01 5.88 3.36
C ASN A 253 8.37 6.57 3.28
N SER A 254 8.89 6.96 4.44
CA SER A 254 10.21 7.57 4.60
C SER A 254 11.33 6.55 4.84
N LEU A 255 11.06 5.24 4.80
CA LEU A 255 12.04 4.20 5.10
C LEU A 255 12.96 3.95 3.88
N PRO A 256 14.25 4.34 3.94
CA PRO A 256 15.19 4.09 2.85
C PRO A 256 15.34 2.60 2.57
N GLY A 257 15.44 2.21 1.30
CA GLY A 257 15.57 0.81 0.87
C GLY A 257 14.26 0.05 0.71
N SER A 258 13.12 0.62 1.11
CA SER A 258 11.81 0.04 0.80
C SER A 258 11.42 0.25 -0.66
N SER A 259 10.66 -0.68 -1.25
CA SER A 259 10.19 -0.61 -2.64
C SER A 259 9.38 0.66 -2.98
N ASN A 260 8.78 1.27 -1.95
CA ASN A 260 7.98 2.49 -2.03
C ASN A 260 8.64 3.68 -1.32
N PHE A 261 9.97 3.71 -1.19
CA PHE A 261 10.67 4.84 -0.56
C PHE A 261 10.31 6.18 -1.20
N ARG A 262 10.04 7.18 -0.34
CA ARG A 262 9.57 8.53 -0.71
C ARG A 262 8.25 8.56 -1.47
N LYS A 263 7.46 7.49 -1.40
CA LYS A 263 6.11 7.43 -1.96
C LYS A 263 5.10 7.32 -0.83
N THR A 264 3.92 7.90 -1.05
CA THR A 264 2.77 7.57 -0.23
C THR A 264 2.24 6.21 -0.66
N ILE A 265 1.98 5.34 0.31
CA ILE A 265 1.41 4.02 0.08
C ILE A 265 -0.01 3.96 0.61
N ASN A 266 -0.91 3.31 -0.12
CA ASN A 266 -2.13 2.76 0.44
C ASN A 266 -1.73 1.49 1.19
N PHE A 267 -1.79 1.53 2.53
CA PHE A 267 -1.36 0.42 3.37
C PHE A 267 -2.53 -0.35 3.97
N THR A 268 -3.75 0.20 3.93
CA THR A 268 -4.94 -0.49 4.44
C THR A 268 -6.21 -0.07 3.70
N GLU A 269 -7.06 -1.05 3.42
CA GLU A 269 -8.43 -0.87 2.94
C GLU A 269 -9.34 -1.64 3.89
N LYS A 270 -10.24 -0.94 4.58
CA LYS A 270 -11.04 -1.51 5.65
C LYS A 270 -12.50 -1.14 5.49
N LEU A 271 -13.40 -2.12 5.50
CA LEU A 271 -14.85 -1.89 5.55
C LEU A 271 -15.42 -2.51 6.81
N ILE A 272 -16.22 -1.73 7.54
CA ILE A 272 -16.92 -2.20 8.72
C ILE A 272 -18.42 -2.02 8.47
N SER A 273 -19.22 -3.04 8.77
CA SER A 273 -20.68 -2.95 8.72
C SER A 273 -21.21 -1.97 9.76
N PHE A 274 -22.47 -1.57 9.65
CA PHE A 274 -23.12 -0.65 10.60
C PHE A 274 -23.17 -1.21 12.04
N ASP A 275 -23.42 -2.52 12.16
CA ASP A 275 -23.42 -3.36 13.36
C ASP A 275 -22.00 -3.74 13.85
N GLY A 276 -20.97 -3.31 13.13
CA GLY A 276 -19.59 -3.31 13.59
C GLY A 276 -18.74 -4.51 13.25
N LYS A 277 -19.23 -5.35 12.35
CA LYS A 277 -18.47 -6.49 11.81
C LYS A 277 -17.47 -6.01 10.78
N LEU A 278 -16.25 -6.54 10.83
CA LEU A 278 -15.24 -6.30 9.80
C LEU A 278 -15.63 -7.07 8.54
N LEU A 279 -15.96 -6.36 7.46
CA LEU A 279 -16.36 -6.94 6.18
C LEU A 279 -15.17 -7.07 5.22
N ILE A 280 -14.29 -6.07 5.20
CA ILE A 280 -13.08 -6.05 4.35
C ILE A 280 -11.90 -5.61 5.22
N ASN A 281 -10.76 -6.28 5.04
CA ASN A 281 -9.48 -5.87 5.62
C ASN A 281 -8.33 -6.28 4.70
N ASN A 282 -7.90 -5.37 3.84
CA ASN A 282 -6.80 -5.57 2.90
C ASN A 282 -5.59 -4.72 3.29
N HIS A 283 -4.40 -5.19 2.92
CA HIS A 283 -3.14 -4.47 3.07
C HIS A 283 -2.41 -4.39 1.73
N PRO A 284 -2.89 -3.57 0.79
CA PRO A 284 -2.42 -3.59 -0.59
C PRO A 284 -0.95 -3.18 -0.74
N ASN A 285 -0.44 -2.29 0.14
CA ASN A 285 0.93 -1.75 0.11
C ASN A 285 1.33 -1.22 -1.28
N LYS A 286 0.43 -0.44 -1.90
CA LYS A 286 0.59 0.09 -3.26
C LYS A 286 0.92 1.57 -3.23
N PRO A 287 1.89 2.04 -4.02
CA PRO A 287 2.17 3.47 -4.13
C PRO A 287 0.99 4.19 -4.78
N VAL A 288 0.63 5.35 -4.25
CA VAL A 288 -0.46 6.21 -4.70
C VAL A 288 -0.05 7.67 -4.57
N GLU A 289 -0.44 8.49 -5.55
CA GLU A 289 -0.05 9.91 -5.60
C GLU A 289 -1.13 10.85 -5.04
N SER A 290 -2.38 10.38 -5.03
CA SER A 290 -3.56 11.13 -4.61
C SER A 290 -4.54 10.26 -3.83
N CYS A 291 -5.42 10.92 -3.06
CA CYS A 291 -6.53 10.24 -2.42
C CYS A 291 -7.44 9.58 -3.47
N ILE A 292 -7.87 8.34 -3.20
CA ILE A 292 -8.73 7.56 -4.12
C ILE A 292 -10.11 8.22 -4.29
N TYR A 293 -10.61 8.91 -3.26
CA TYR A 293 -11.92 9.54 -3.28
C TYR A 293 -11.94 10.90 -3.97
N CYS A 294 -11.11 11.84 -3.50
CA CYS A 294 -11.14 13.22 -4.01
C CYS A 294 -10.09 13.54 -5.06
N GLY A 295 -9.18 12.62 -5.38
CA GLY A 295 -8.10 12.86 -6.34
C GLY A 295 -7.11 13.94 -5.92
N VAL A 296 -7.23 14.52 -4.72
CA VAL A 296 -6.31 15.54 -4.23
C VAL A 296 -4.94 14.89 -3.99
N PRO A 297 -3.85 15.48 -4.52
CA PRO A 297 -2.50 14.98 -4.31
C PRO A 297 -2.12 14.97 -2.82
N PHE A 298 -1.41 13.92 -2.39
CA PHE A 298 -0.99 13.81 -0.99
C PHE A 298 -0.06 14.94 -0.55
N SER A 299 0.68 15.55 -1.47
CA SER A 299 1.48 16.75 -1.19
C SER A 299 0.65 17.93 -0.70
N LYS A 300 -0.65 18.02 -1.05
CA LYS A 300 -1.56 19.05 -0.54
C LYS A 300 -2.32 18.62 0.72
N ILE A 301 -2.39 17.31 0.97
CA ILE A 301 -3.07 16.73 2.11
C ILE A 301 -2.13 16.72 3.33
N PHE A 302 -0.85 16.35 3.17
CA PHE A 302 0.13 16.29 4.27
C PHE A 302 0.67 17.65 4.76
N LEU A 303 0.32 18.76 4.11
CA LEU A 303 0.68 20.13 4.51
C LEU A 303 -0.39 20.72 5.45
#